data_AF-A0A9D6LHX0-F1
#
_entry.id   AF-A0A9D6LHX0-F1
#
_cell.length_a   1.000
_cell.length_b   1.000
_cell.length_c   1.000
_cell.angle_alpha   90.00
_cell.angle_beta   90.00
_cell.angle_gamma   90.00
#
_symmetry.space_group_name_H-M   'P 1'
#
loop_
_entity.id
_entity.type
_entity.pdbx_description
1 polymer ?
#
loop_
_entity_poly.entity_id
_entity_poly.type
_entity_poly.pdbx_seq_one_letter_code
_entity_poly.pdbx_strand_id
1 'polypeptide(L)'
;MKHLLSSAFLLLASCTCAHAWGRHDLITRKAFEGSPLERIQVTADPIDSAAEGLLLHAVPKAQDWAESYHREVDRRSAWTRPEPAPAAFVGRRLSRRQQLLWAIEDNVETPLDFSVTPSDDPAIARRPTFGAPGQPGHGRASTILEDYVVEPDAQLDNGFNAAPYFARLKDRMGLFFEGGAHTHTFRHYFVPTSLVPPLLTPQGDAPRQAAFYAELAVGAFQAGRPYWGYRFLAWSLHYAQDATQPWHTTLVPGLSFLRLSRAAIRKQV
;
A
#
# COMPACT_ATOMS: atom_id res chain seq x y z
N MET A 1 -12.18 -42.63 8.44
CA MET A 1 -12.10 -41.69 9.60
C MET A 1 -10.77 -40.95 9.68
N LYS A 2 -9.60 -41.60 9.62
CA LYS A 2 -8.28 -40.93 9.67
C LYS A 2 -8.07 -39.87 8.56
N HIS A 3 -8.47 -40.15 7.32
CA HIS A 3 -8.37 -39.19 6.21
C HIS A 3 -9.31 -37.98 6.30
N LEU A 4 -10.47 -38.10 6.98
CA LEU A 4 -11.37 -36.96 7.22
C LEU A 4 -10.81 -36.03 8.31
N LEU A 5 -10.22 -36.58 9.36
CA LEU A 5 -9.57 -35.81 10.43
C LEU A 5 -8.33 -35.07 9.93
N SER A 6 -7.50 -35.70 9.08
CA SER A 6 -6.34 -35.05 8.47
C SER A 6 -6.73 -33.91 7.51
N SER A 7 -7.81 -34.10 6.74
CA SER A 7 -8.31 -33.08 5.81
C SER A 7 -8.94 -31.89 6.56
N ALA A 8 -9.68 -32.14 7.65
CA ALA A 8 -10.24 -31.10 8.50
C ALA A 8 -9.15 -30.30 9.22
N PHE A 9 -8.05 -30.94 9.64
CA PHE A 9 -6.92 -30.28 10.28
C PHE A 9 -6.13 -29.41 9.30
N LEU A 10 -5.92 -29.86 8.05
CA LEU A 10 -5.32 -29.07 6.98
C LEU A 10 -6.18 -27.86 6.58
N LEU A 11 -7.49 -28.02 6.51
CA LEU A 11 -8.43 -26.90 6.26
C LEU A 11 -8.41 -25.88 7.40
N LEU A 12 -8.47 -26.32 8.66
CA LEU A 12 -8.39 -25.43 9.83
C LEU A 12 -7.04 -24.71 9.92
N ALA A 13 -5.92 -25.40 9.67
CA ALA A 13 -4.59 -24.80 9.64
C ALA A 13 -4.40 -23.83 8.47
N SER A 14 -5.00 -24.11 7.31
CA SER A 14 -4.95 -23.19 6.16
C SER A 14 -5.72 -21.90 6.41
N CYS A 15 -6.84 -21.96 7.14
CA CYS A 15 -7.58 -20.76 7.56
C CYS A 15 -6.78 -19.91 8.55
N THR A 16 -6.11 -20.51 9.55
CA THR A 16 -5.32 -19.73 10.52
C THR A 16 -4.08 -19.11 9.90
N CYS A 17 -3.40 -19.80 8.97
CA CYS A 17 -2.31 -19.21 8.19
C CYS A 17 -2.83 -18.02 7.36
N ALA A 18 -3.94 -18.17 6.62
CA ALA A 18 -4.49 -17.07 5.83
C ALA A 18 -4.88 -15.84 6.68
N HIS A 19 -5.41 -16.04 7.90
CA HIS A 19 -5.72 -14.93 8.82
C HIS A 19 -4.47 -14.26 9.40
N ALA A 20 -3.37 -15.00 9.60
CA ALA A 20 -2.11 -14.42 10.07
C ALA A 20 -1.46 -13.50 9.03
N TRP A 21 -1.69 -13.77 7.74
CA TRP A 21 -1.13 -13.01 6.64
C TRP A 21 -1.79 -11.65 6.42
N GLY A 22 -3.05 -11.48 6.82
CA GLY A 22 -3.72 -10.16 6.84
C GLY A 22 -3.36 -9.30 8.06
N ARG A 23 -2.40 -9.73 8.89
CA ARG A 23 -1.99 -9.04 10.11
C ARG A 23 -0.62 -8.41 9.97
N HIS A 24 -0.54 -7.42 9.08
CA HIS A 24 0.68 -6.68 8.81
C HIS A 24 1.27 -6.04 10.08
N ASP A 25 0.41 -5.57 10.98
CA ASP A 25 0.77 -5.02 12.29
C ASP A 25 1.52 -6.04 13.16
N LEU A 26 1.00 -7.26 13.28
CA LEU A 26 1.61 -8.31 14.12
C LEU A 26 2.92 -8.82 13.54
N ILE A 27 2.97 -9.03 12.22
CA ILE A 27 4.19 -9.44 11.51
C ILE A 27 5.27 -8.38 11.73
N THR A 28 4.93 -7.11 11.55
CA THR A 28 5.85 -5.98 11.74
C THR A 28 6.31 -5.88 13.19
N ARG A 29 5.39 -5.93 14.17
CA ARG A 29 5.74 -5.91 15.59
C ARG A 29 6.73 -7.02 15.92
N LYS A 30 6.48 -8.25 15.47
CA LYS A 30 7.36 -9.39 15.75
C LYS A 30 8.69 -9.31 15.00
N ALA A 31 8.73 -8.75 13.80
CA ALA A 31 9.98 -8.54 13.07
C ALA A 31 10.94 -7.55 13.77
N PHE A 32 10.39 -6.55 14.48
CA PHE A 32 11.17 -5.50 15.12
C PHE A 32 11.25 -5.59 16.65
N GLU A 33 10.70 -6.64 17.25
CA GLU A 33 10.79 -6.91 18.69
C GLU A 33 12.26 -7.05 19.12
N GLY A 34 12.68 -6.23 20.10
CA GLY A 34 14.07 -6.18 20.59
C GLY A 34 15.06 -5.50 19.63
N SER A 35 14.59 -4.94 18.51
CA SER A 35 15.46 -4.24 17.56
C SER A 35 15.91 -2.86 18.09
N PRO A 36 17.00 -2.28 17.56
CA PRO A 36 17.42 -0.92 17.91
C PRO A 36 16.35 0.16 17.66
N LEU A 37 15.37 -0.10 16.79
CA LEU A 37 14.27 0.84 16.49
C LEU A 37 13.35 1.07 17.70
N GLU A 38 13.39 0.20 18.71
CA GLU A 38 12.70 0.42 19.98
C GLU A 38 13.35 1.50 20.85
N ARG A 39 14.61 1.88 20.56
CA ARG A 39 15.32 2.93 21.30
C ARG A 39 15.32 4.28 20.59
N ILE A 40 15.01 4.31 19.29
CA ILE A 40 15.00 5.54 18.50
C ILE A 40 13.70 6.30 18.78
N GLN A 41 13.84 7.49 19.37
CA GLN A 41 12.73 8.40 19.59
C GLN A 41 12.50 9.26 18.35
N VAL A 42 11.24 9.41 17.98
CA VAL A 42 10.78 10.19 16.85
C VAL A 42 9.62 11.07 17.31
N THR A 43 9.53 12.27 16.73
CA THR A 43 8.41 13.20 16.92
C THR A 43 7.56 13.20 15.66
N ALA A 44 6.24 13.15 15.82
CA ALA A 44 5.28 13.27 14.72
C ALA A 44 5.48 14.58 13.95
N ASP A 45 5.55 14.48 12.63
CA ASP A 45 5.73 15.60 11.72
C ASP A 45 4.44 15.75 10.87
N PRO A 46 3.57 16.73 11.18
CA PRO A 46 2.31 16.92 10.45
C PRO A 46 2.55 17.05 8.95
N ILE A 47 1.68 16.43 8.15
CA ILE A 47 1.90 16.39 6.70
C ILE A 47 1.95 17.78 6.07
N ASP A 48 1.17 18.73 6.56
CA ASP A 48 1.17 20.11 6.04
C ASP A 48 2.52 20.82 6.24
N SER A 49 3.27 20.47 7.29
CA SER A 49 4.62 21.01 7.56
C SER A 49 5.72 20.22 6.85
N ALA A 50 5.49 18.94 6.55
CA ALA A 50 6.44 18.07 5.90
C ALA A 50 6.38 18.11 4.37
N ALA A 51 5.20 18.34 3.80
CA ALA A 51 4.91 18.09 2.38
C ALA A 51 5.85 18.83 1.43
N GLU A 52 6.20 20.09 1.72
CA GLU A 52 7.11 20.85 0.86
C GLU A 52 8.52 20.24 0.81
N GLY A 53 9.08 19.87 1.97
CA GLY A 53 10.39 19.22 2.02
C GLY A 53 10.38 17.86 1.34
N LEU A 54 9.31 17.07 1.52
CA LEU A 54 9.16 15.77 0.88
C LEU A 54 9.02 15.89 -0.64
N LEU A 55 8.24 16.85 -1.13
CA LEU A 55 8.09 17.15 -2.56
C LEU A 55 9.41 17.56 -3.21
N LEU A 56 10.24 18.33 -2.51
CA LEU A 56 11.51 18.82 -3.05
C LEU A 56 12.64 17.77 -3.01
N HIS A 57 12.63 16.89 -2.01
CA HIS A 57 13.81 16.06 -1.72
C HIS A 57 13.57 14.55 -1.78
N ALA A 58 12.38 14.06 -1.43
CA ALA A 58 12.07 12.64 -1.39
C ALA A 58 11.39 12.15 -2.68
N VAL A 59 10.36 12.86 -3.14
CA VAL A 59 9.57 12.49 -4.31
C VAL A 59 10.40 12.38 -5.60
N PRO A 60 11.29 13.33 -5.94
CA PRO A 60 12.04 13.25 -7.19
C PRO A 60 12.90 11.98 -7.26
N LYS A 61 13.53 11.59 -6.15
CA LYS A 61 14.36 10.37 -6.08
C LYS A 61 13.55 9.11 -6.32
N ALA A 62 12.40 8.98 -5.66
CA ALA A 62 11.53 7.82 -5.85
C ALA A 62 10.96 7.75 -7.28
N GLN A 63 10.65 8.90 -7.89
CA GLN A 63 10.20 8.96 -9.28
C GLN A 63 11.32 8.62 -10.28
N ASP A 64 12.55 9.09 -10.05
CA ASP A 64 13.73 8.76 -10.88
C ASP A 64 14.04 7.25 -10.79
N TRP A 65 13.89 6.65 -9.61
CA TRP A 65 13.98 5.21 -9.44
C TRP A 65 12.86 4.48 -10.20
N ALA A 66 11.60 4.92 -10.07
CA ALA A 66 10.47 4.29 -10.75
C ALA A 66 10.61 4.32 -12.27
N GLU A 67 11.14 5.43 -12.81
CA GLU A 67 11.46 5.56 -14.23
C GLU A 67 12.54 4.57 -14.66
N SER A 68 13.59 4.42 -13.85
CA SER A 68 14.68 3.49 -14.13
C SER A 68 14.22 2.04 -14.06
N TYR A 69 13.44 1.68 -13.04
CA TYR A 69 12.81 0.37 -12.91
C TYR A 69 11.92 0.04 -14.11
N HIS A 70 11.11 1.00 -14.57
CA HIS A 70 10.29 0.81 -15.77
C HIS A 70 11.14 0.55 -17.03
N ARG A 71 12.21 1.33 -17.22
CA ARG A 71 13.12 1.14 -18.36
C ARG A 71 13.86 -0.19 -18.34
N GLU A 72 14.19 -0.71 -17.16
CA GLU A 72 15.06 -1.87 -17.01
C GLU A 72 14.31 -3.19 -16.80
N VAL A 73 13.20 -3.16 -16.06
CA VAL A 73 12.53 -4.35 -15.54
C VAL A 73 11.13 -4.53 -16.12
N ASP A 74 10.23 -3.55 -15.95
CA ASP A 74 8.82 -3.70 -16.35
C ASP A 74 8.41 -2.80 -17.52
N ARG A 75 8.65 -3.27 -18.75
CA ARG A 75 8.39 -2.54 -20.00
C ARG A 75 6.99 -2.72 -20.60
N ARG A 76 6.07 -3.39 -19.89
CA ARG A 76 4.78 -3.81 -20.47
C ARG A 76 3.78 -2.66 -20.66
N SER A 77 3.90 -1.62 -19.86
CA SER A 77 3.02 -0.45 -19.85
C SER A 77 3.85 0.82 -19.87
N ALA A 78 3.47 1.85 -20.62
CA ALA A 78 4.17 3.13 -20.57
C ALA A 78 4.09 3.71 -19.15
N TRP A 79 5.22 3.82 -18.45
CA TRP A 79 5.29 4.62 -17.23
C TRP A 79 5.48 6.08 -17.60
N THR A 80 4.65 6.93 -17.01
CA THR A 80 4.74 8.38 -17.16
C THR A 80 4.85 9.00 -15.78
N ARG A 81 5.81 9.92 -15.62
CA ARG A 81 5.96 10.69 -14.40
C ARG A 81 4.70 11.53 -14.16
N PRO A 82 4.22 11.66 -12.91
CA PRO A 82 3.13 12.57 -12.61
C PRO A 82 3.41 13.99 -13.08
N GLU A 83 2.53 14.54 -13.93
CA GLU A 83 2.53 15.96 -14.23
C GLU A 83 2.31 16.78 -12.95
N PRO A 84 2.76 18.06 -12.90
CA PRO A 84 2.48 18.93 -11.78
C PRO A 84 0.99 18.91 -11.42
N ALA A 85 0.67 18.66 -10.14
CA ALA A 85 -0.71 18.50 -9.69
C ALA A 85 -1.63 19.67 -10.10
N PRO A 86 -1.21 20.95 -10.01
CA PRO A 86 -2.02 22.07 -10.49
C PRO A 86 -2.38 22.02 -11.99
N ALA A 87 -1.53 21.41 -12.83
CA ALA A 87 -1.81 21.24 -14.25
C ALA A 87 -2.77 20.07 -14.50
N ALA A 88 -2.60 18.98 -13.76
CA ALA A 88 -3.42 17.78 -13.89
C ALA A 88 -4.87 17.96 -13.38
N PHE A 89 -5.08 18.87 -12.43
CA PHE A 89 -6.40 19.21 -11.91
C PHE A 89 -6.83 20.58 -12.44
N VAL A 90 -7.26 20.63 -13.70
CA VAL A 90 -7.72 21.84 -14.39
C VAL A 90 -8.73 22.60 -13.52
N GLY A 91 -8.41 23.85 -13.18
CA GLY A 91 -9.29 24.73 -12.39
C GLY A 91 -9.31 24.47 -10.89
N ARG A 92 -8.50 23.54 -10.37
CA ARG A 92 -8.42 23.23 -8.93
C ARG A 92 -7.01 23.47 -8.40
N ARG A 93 -6.88 24.37 -7.43
CA ARG A 93 -5.64 24.56 -6.66
C ARG A 93 -5.58 23.53 -5.54
N LEU A 94 -4.59 22.63 -5.61
CA LEU A 94 -4.34 21.62 -4.59
C LEU A 94 -3.45 22.14 -3.46
N SER A 95 -3.71 21.70 -2.23
CA SER A 95 -2.81 21.93 -1.09
C SER A 95 -1.47 21.22 -1.27
N ARG A 96 -0.44 21.56 -0.48
CA ARG A 96 0.87 20.87 -0.54
C ARG A 96 0.74 19.37 -0.23
N ARG A 97 -0.10 19.02 0.75
CA ARG A 97 -0.47 17.64 1.08
C ARG A 97 -1.08 16.91 -0.13
N GLN A 98 -2.05 17.52 -0.80
CA GLN A 98 -2.68 16.95 -1.99
C GLN A 98 -1.69 16.82 -3.17
N GLN A 99 -0.79 17.79 -3.33
CA GLN A 99 0.29 17.71 -4.33
C GLN A 99 1.24 16.55 -4.03
N LEU A 100 1.59 16.32 -2.77
CA LEU A 100 2.42 15.19 -2.36
C LEU A 100 1.73 13.85 -2.67
N LEU A 101 0.49 13.68 -2.23
CA LEU A 101 -0.31 12.47 -2.48
C LEU A 101 -0.42 12.20 -3.99
N TRP A 102 -0.66 13.23 -4.79
CA TRP A 102 -0.66 13.11 -6.24
C TRP A 102 0.68 12.64 -6.82
N ALA A 103 1.78 13.18 -6.30
CA ALA A 103 3.13 12.91 -6.83
C ALA A 103 3.63 11.50 -6.49
N ILE A 104 3.15 10.91 -5.39
CA ILE A 104 3.42 9.51 -5.02
C ILE A 104 2.37 8.54 -5.59
N GLU A 105 1.52 9.02 -6.52
CA GLU A 105 0.46 8.24 -7.16
C GLU A 105 -0.57 7.68 -6.16
N ASP A 106 -0.99 8.49 -5.20
CA ASP A 106 -2.01 8.17 -4.19
C ASP A 106 -3.30 9.00 -4.33
N ASN A 107 -4.35 8.62 -3.58
CA ASN A 107 -5.58 9.40 -3.55
C ASN A 107 -5.34 10.74 -2.83
N VAL A 108 -5.62 11.84 -3.51
CA VAL A 108 -5.38 13.21 -2.99
C VAL A 108 -6.25 13.55 -1.78
N GLU A 109 -7.38 12.86 -1.61
CA GLU A 109 -8.29 13.02 -0.47
C GLU A 109 -8.01 12.05 0.68
N THR A 110 -7.01 11.18 0.54
CA THR A 110 -6.66 10.19 1.57
C THR A 110 -6.44 10.85 2.91
N PRO A 111 -7.11 10.43 3.98
CA PRO A 111 -6.93 10.98 5.32
C PRO A 111 -5.64 10.44 5.96
N LEU A 112 -4.48 11.06 5.68
CA LEU A 112 -3.20 10.73 6.34
C LEU A 112 -3.17 11.04 7.84
N ASP A 113 -4.18 11.71 8.36
CA ASP A 113 -4.29 12.06 9.77
C ASP A 113 -5.03 10.98 10.56
N PHE A 114 -5.67 10.01 9.87
CA PHE A 114 -6.46 8.94 10.48
C PHE A 114 -6.20 7.61 9.78
N SER A 115 -5.52 6.69 10.46
CA SER A 115 -5.46 5.31 10.04
C SER A 115 -5.99 4.41 11.14
N VAL A 116 -7.21 3.92 11.00
CA VAL A 116 -7.63 2.81 11.85
C VAL A 116 -6.96 1.58 11.28
N THR A 117 -6.27 0.78 12.09
CA THR A 117 -5.85 -0.56 11.67
C THR A 117 -7.10 -1.32 11.23
N PRO A 118 -7.30 -1.62 9.94
CA PRO A 118 -8.45 -2.38 9.51
C PRO A 118 -8.26 -3.77 10.08
N SER A 119 -9.15 -4.14 10.99
CA SER A 119 -9.23 -5.51 11.47
C SER A 119 -10.69 -5.90 11.39
N ASP A 120 -10.95 -7.10 10.87
CA ASP A 120 -12.28 -7.70 10.92
C ASP A 120 -12.77 -7.91 12.36
N ASP A 121 -11.87 -7.80 13.35
CA ASP A 121 -12.19 -7.77 14.77
C ASP A 121 -12.17 -6.32 15.32
N PRO A 122 -13.34 -5.71 15.63
CA PRO A 122 -13.42 -4.37 16.20
C PRO A 122 -12.81 -4.26 17.61
N ALA A 123 -12.53 -5.36 18.31
CA ALA A 123 -11.79 -5.35 19.57
C ALA A 123 -10.27 -5.18 19.36
N ILE A 124 -9.78 -5.40 18.14
CA ILE A 124 -8.37 -5.34 17.75
C ILE A 124 -8.09 -4.13 16.87
N ALA A 125 -9.10 -3.59 16.17
CA ALA A 125 -9.02 -2.31 15.48
C ALA A 125 -8.50 -1.24 16.43
N ARG A 126 -7.25 -0.82 16.23
CA ARG A 126 -6.58 0.16 17.08
C ARG A 126 -6.47 1.46 16.32
N ARG A 127 -6.61 2.56 17.06
CA ARG A 127 -6.14 3.85 16.58
C ARG A 127 -4.61 3.84 16.63
N PRO A 128 -3.93 4.56 15.73
CA PRO A 128 -2.50 4.73 15.80
C PRO A 128 -2.19 5.30 17.17
N THR A 129 -1.24 4.68 17.85
CA THR A 129 -0.74 5.18 19.13
C THR A 129 0.18 6.38 18.93
N PHE A 130 0.76 6.49 17.73
CA PHE A 130 1.59 7.59 17.28
C PHE A 130 0.80 8.56 16.40
N GLY A 131 0.98 9.87 16.58
CA GLY A 131 0.55 10.89 15.60
C GLY A 131 -0.95 10.98 15.29
N ALA A 132 -1.83 10.50 16.19
CA ALA A 132 -3.27 10.70 16.07
C ALA A 132 -3.63 12.20 15.90
N PRO A 133 -4.71 12.52 15.18
CA PRO A 133 -4.99 13.91 14.80
C PRO A 133 -5.16 14.79 16.04
N GLY A 134 -4.39 15.88 16.07
CA GLY A 134 -4.39 16.85 17.15
C GLY A 134 -3.42 16.55 18.31
N GLN A 135 -2.60 15.50 18.26
CA GLN A 135 -1.61 15.22 19.31
C GLN A 135 -0.17 15.17 18.79
N PRO A 136 0.78 15.93 19.39
CA PRO A 136 2.20 15.75 19.16
C PRO A 136 2.64 14.36 19.65
N GLY A 137 2.61 13.37 18.76
CA GLY A 137 3.05 12.01 19.06
C GLY A 137 4.56 11.97 19.20
N HIS A 138 5.07 11.72 20.39
CA HIS A 138 6.46 11.31 20.60
C HIS A 138 6.46 9.82 20.90
N GLY A 139 7.39 9.07 20.31
CA GLY A 139 7.45 7.64 20.53
C GLY A 139 8.55 6.95 19.75
N ARG A 140 8.48 5.62 19.71
CA ARG A 140 9.53 4.79 19.13
C ARG A 140 9.37 4.66 17.62
N ALA A 141 10.48 4.60 16.89
CA ALA A 141 10.47 4.31 15.46
C ALA A 141 9.74 2.99 15.12
N SER A 142 9.94 1.95 15.93
CA SER A 142 9.21 0.67 15.79
C SER A 142 7.69 0.81 15.90
N THR A 143 7.20 1.71 16.75
CA THR A 143 5.76 1.99 16.89
C THR A 143 5.20 2.66 15.64
N ILE A 144 5.96 3.54 14.97
CA ILE A 144 5.55 4.13 13.68
C ILE A 144 5.40 3.03 12.62
N LEU A 145 6.35 2.09 12.56
CA LEU A 145 6.28 0.96 11.62
C LEU A 145 5.04 0.09 11.88
N GLU A 146 4.79 -0.25 13.15
CA GLU A 146 3.64 -1.05 13.54
C GLU A 146 2.30 -0.36 13.27
N ASP A 147 2.18 0.91 13.64
CA ASP A 147 0.92 1.66 13.54
C ASP A 147 0.52 1.92 12.09
N TYR A 148 1.50 2.15 11.20
CA TYR A 148 1.24 2.62 9.84
C TYR A 148 1.48 1.59 8.72
N VAL A 149 1.95 0.38 9.03
CA VAL A 149 2.06 -0.69 8.01
C VAL A 149 0.70 -1.10 7.45
N VAL A 150 -0.40 -0.77 8.12
CA VAL A 150 -1.76 -1.10 7.68
C VAL A 150 -2.43 0.01 6.89
N GLU A 151 -1.80 1.17 6.72
CA GLU A 151 -2.43 2.30 6.01
C GLU A 151 -2.80 2.02 4.56
N PRO A 152 -2.00 1.28 3.78
CA PRO A 152 -2.40 0.83 2.45
C PRO A 152 -3.80 0.20 2.45
N ASP A 153 -4.07 -0.76 3.32
CA ASP A 153 -5.42 -1.35 3.48
C ASP A 153 -6.46 -0.36 4.05
N ALA A 154 -6.00 0.59 4.86
CA ALA A 154 -6.84 1.52 5.63
C ALA A 154 -7.24 2.79 4.90
N GLN A 155 -7.37 2.73 3.57
CA GLN A 155 -7.74 3.83 2.68
C GLN A 155 -6.63 4.69 2.13
N LEU A 156 -5.35 4.36 2.33
CA LEU A 156 -4.27 5.11 1.67
C LEU A 156 -4.56 5.21 0.16
N ASP A 157 -4.90 4.06 -0.43
CA ASP A 157 -5.09 3.87 -1.85
C ASP A 157 -6.58 3.53 -2.19
N ASN A 158 -7.50 3.74 -1.23
CA ASN A 158 -8.94 3.66 -1.52
C ASN A 158 -9.39 4.94 -2.22
N GLY A 159 -10.40 4.84 -3.09
CA GLY A 159 -11.04 6.02 -3.64
C GLY A 159 -10.25 6.68 -4.78
N PHE A 160 -9.47 5.91 -5.53
CA PHE A 160 -8.91 6.28 -6.84
C PHE A 160 -9.94 6.67 -7.91
N ASN A 161 -11.19 6.94 -7.50
CA ASN A 161 -12.36 7.30 -8.27
C ASN A 161 -12.29 8.67 -8.99
N ALA A 162 -11.10 9.29 -9.06
CA ALA A 162 -10.91 10.59 -9.71
C ALA A 162 -10.43 10.41 -11.16
N ALA A 163 -11.10 11.07 -12.12
CA ALA A 163 -10.79 10.95 -13.54
C ALA A 163 -9.30 11.22 -13.90
N PRO A 164 -8.62 12.26 -13.34
CA PRO A 164 -7.19 12.47 -13.61
C PRO A 164 -6.31 11.32 -13.14
N TYR A 165 -6.67 10.70 -12.02
CA TYR A 165 -5.93 9.58 -11.46
C TYR A 165 -6.10 8.31 -12.28
N PHE A 166 -7.37 7.95 -12.57
CA PHE A 166 -7.69 6.79 -13.39
C PHE A 166 -7.06 6.86 -14.77
N ALA A 167 -7.07 8.03 -15.41
CA ALA A 167 -6.44 8.21 -16.70
C ALA A 167 -4.96 7.80 -16.67
N ARG A 168 -4.26 8.04 -15.56
CA ARG A 168 -2.84 7.71 -15.40
C ARG A 168 -2.58 6.24 -15.08
N LEU A 169 -3.38 5.63 -14.21
CA LEU A 169 -3.19 4.20 -13.88
C LEU A 169 -3.76 3.24 -14.94
N LYS A 170 -4.71 3.69 -15.78
CA LYS A 170 -5.34 2.87 -16.82
C LYS A 170 -4.34 2.07 -17.64
N ASP A 171 -3.26 2.72 -18.07
CA ASP A 171 -2.30 2.10 -18.98
C ASP A 171 -1.45 1.02 -18.28
N ARG A 172 -1.40 1.03 -16.94
CA ARG A 172 -0.71 0.04 -16.09
C ARG A 172 -1.60 -1.13 -15.70
N MET A 173 -2.92 -0.89 -15.58
CA MET A 173 -3.88 -1.88 -15.08
C MET A 173 -4.44 -2.83 -16.15
N GLY A 174 -4.20 -2.58 -17.43
CA GLY A 174 -4.54 -3.50 -18.52
C GLY A 174 -6.01 -3.97 -18.50
N LEU A 175 -6.26 -5.28 -18.60
CA LEU A 175 -7.58 -5.93 -18.62
C LEU A 175 -8.36 -5.86 -17.28
N PHE A 176 -7.77 -5.39 -16.18
CA PHE A 176 -8.47 -5.20 -14.89
C PHE A 176 -9.31 -3.92 -14.83
N PHE A 177 -9.71 -3.38 -15.99
CA PHE A 177 -10.25 -2.04 -16.09
C PHE A 177 -11.76 -2.01 -15.80
N GLU A 178 -12.16 -1.88 -14.52
CA GLU A 178 -13.55 -1.61 -14.14
C GLU A 178 -13.72 -0.97 -12.73
N GLY A 179 -13.25 0.27 -12.52
CA GLY A 179 -13.55 1.07 -11.32
C GLY A 179 -12.52 0.98 -10.17
N GLY A 180 -12.72 1.78 -9.10
CA GLY A 180 -11.72 2.00 -8.05
C GLY A 180 -11.43 0.83 -7.10
N ALA A 181 -12.23 -0.24 -7.12
CA ALA A 181 -11.90 -1.46 -6.38
C ALA A 181 -10.74 -2.23 -7.04
N HIS A 182 -10.57 -2.09 -8.36
CA HIS A 182 -9.53 -2.78 -9.12
C HIS A 182 -8.17 -2.11 -8.99
N THR A 183 -8.11 -0.79 -8.75
CA THR A 183 -6.87 -0.03 -8.55
C THR A 183 -6.19 -0.41 -7.24
N HIS A 184 -6.95 -0.51 -6.16
CA HIS A 184 -6.48 -0.99 -4.85
C HIS A 184 -5.95 -2.42 -5.00
N THR A 185 -6.80 -3.34 -5.49
CA THR A 185 -6.40 -4.74 -5.76
C THR A 185 -5.12 -4.82 -6.62
N PHE A 186 -4.98 -4.04 -7.68
CA PHE A 186 -3.79 -4.07 -8.53
C PHE A 186 -2.50 -3.72 -7.79
N ARG A 187 -2.54 -2.75 -6.86
CA ARG A 187 -1.35 -2.31 -6.11
C ARG A 187 -0.88 -3.34 -5.08
N HIS A 188 -1.81 -4.11 -4.53
CA HIS A 188 -1.53 -5.10 -3.49
C HIS A 188 -1.18 -6.49 -4.05
N TYR A 189 -1.41 -6.74 -5.34
CA TYR A 189 -1.14 -8.05 -5.93
C TYR A 189 0.21 -8.11 -6.64
N PHE A 190 0.74 -9.33 -6.82
CA PHE A 190 1.87 -9.59 -7.69
C PHE A 190 1.93 -11.05 -8.09
N VAL A 191 1.80 -11.33 -9.38
CA VAL A 191 1.93 -12.70 -9.90
C VAL A 191 3.32 -12.88 -10.51
N PRO A 192 4.19 -13.73 -9.95
CA PRO A 192 5.48 -14.01 -10.54
C PRO A 192 5.31 -14.72 -11.88
N THR A 193 6.20 -14.45 -12.82
CA THR A 193 6.27 -15.14 -14.12
C THR A 193 6.49 -16.64 -13.91
N SER A 194 5.44 -17.47 -14.06
CA SER A 194 5.48 -18.94 -13.95
C SER A 194 5.17 -19.61 -15.30
N LEU A 195 5.49 -20.91 -15.41
CA LEU A 195 5.59 -21.77 -16.61
C LEU A 195 4.31 -21.96 -17.46
N VAL A 196 3.17 -21.37 -17.07
CA VAL A 196 1.90 -21.43 -17.81
C VAL A 196 1.47 -19.99 -18.13
N PRO A 197 0.99 -19.68 -19.36
CA PRO A 197 1.14 -18.34 -19.90
C PRO A 197 0.47 -17.25 -19.06
N PRO A 198 1.22 -16.20 -18.65
CA PRO A 198 0.67 -14.97 -18.07
C PRO A 198 0.01 -14.08 -19.14
N LEU A 199 -0.41 -14.65 -20.28
CA LEU A 199 -0.72 -13.88 -21.48
C LEU A 199 -1.94 -12.96 -21.34
N LEU A 200 -2.79 -13.19 -20.33
CA LEU A 200 -4.07 -12.50 -20.17
C LEU A 200 -4.23 -11.80 -18.80
N THR A 201 -3.26 -11.89 -17.89
CA THR A 201 -3.38 -11.32 -16.55
C THR A 201 -2.25 -10.33 -16.28
N PRO A 202 -2.55 -9.03 -16.06
CA PRO A 202 -1.57 -8.07 -15.60
C PRO A 202 -0.87 -8.56 -14.32
N GLN A 203 0.45 -8.43 -14.27
CA GLN A 203 1.20 -8.60 -13.02
C GLN A 203 0.87 -7.40 -12.14
N GLY A 204 0.44 -7.64 -10.91
CA GLY A 204 0.17 -6.54 -9.97
C GLY A 204 1.44 -5.78 -9.57
N ASP A 205 1.26 -4.68 -8.85
CA ASP A 205 2.30 -3.66 -8.62
C ASP A 205 3.03 -3.77 -7.27
N ALA A 206 2.69 -4.76 -6.43
CA ALA A 206 3.15 -4.78 -5.03
C ALA A 206 4.68 -4.66 -4.87
N PRO A 207 5.55 -5.43 -5.57
CA PRO A 207 7.00 -5.26 -5.48
C PRO A 207 7.51 -3.89 -5.93
N ARG A 208 6.90 -3.29 -6.96
CA ARG A 208 7.27 -1.93 -7.36
C ARG A 208 6.87 -0.94 -6.27
N GLN A 209 5.68 -1.07 -5.69
CA GLN A 209 5.25 -0.20 -4.60
C GLN A 209 6.15 -0.34 -3.37
N ALA A 210 6.51 -1.57 -2.98
CA ALA A 210 7.44 -1.82 -1.89
C ALA A 210 8.76 -1.07 -2.09
N ALA A 211 9.36 -1.17 -3.27
CA ALA A 211 10.61 -0.49 -3.57
C ALA A 211 10.45 1.04 -3.73
N PHE A 212 9.36 1.51 -4.35
CA PHE A 212 9.06 2.94 -4.47
C PHE A 212 8.94 3.63 -3.10
N TYR A 213 8.21 3.02 -2.17
CA TYR A 213 8.08 3.54 -0.81
C TYR A 213 9.38 3.40 0.01
N ALA A 214 10.23 2.42 -0.29
CA ALA A 214 11.57 2.35 0.29
C ALA A 214 12.44 3.54 -0.15
N GLU A 215 12.40 3.90 -1.45
CA GLU A 215 13.10 5.09 -1.97
C GLU A 215 12.55 6.39 -1.38
N LEU A 216 11.22 6.49 -1.22
CA LEU A 216 10.61 7.61 -0.50
C LEU A 216 11.08 7.70 0.95
N ALA A 217 11.19 6.56 1.66
CA ALA A 217 11.69 6.51 3.02
C ALA A 217 13.13 7.03 3.11
N VAL A 218 14.02 6.55 2.23
CA VAL A 218 15.41 7.03 2.14
C VAL A 218 15.46 8.54 1.89
N GLY A 219 14.67 9.02 0.92
CA GLY A 219 14.56 10.45 0.61
C GLY A 219 14.07 11.29 1.78
N ALA A 220 13.08 10.80 2.53
CA ALA A 220 12.54 11.48 3.71
C ALA A 220 13.56 11.54 4.86
N PHE A 221 14.29 10.45 5.13
CA PHE A 221 15.39 10.47 6.12
C PHE A 221 16.47 11.49 5.74
N GLN A 222 16.88 11.52 4.47
CA GLN A 222 17.87 12.47 3.96
C GLN A 222 17.37 13.93 4.01
N ALA A 223 16.06 14.14 3.91
CA ALA A 223 15.43 15.45 4.07
C ALA A 223 15.24 15.88 5.54
N GLY A 224 15.74 15.10 6.51
CA GLY A 224 15.58 15.39 7.93
C GLY A 224 14.15 15.19 8.44
N ARG A 225 13.36 14.33 7.78
CA ARG A 225 11.95 14.03 8.10
C ARG A 225 11.81 12.60 8.64
N PRO A 226 12.35 12.27 9.83
CA PRO A 226 12.42 10.89 10.32
C PRO A 226 11.05 10.22 10.50
N TYR A 227 10.03 11.00 10.92
CA TYR A 227 8.66 10.48 11.03
C TYR A 227 8.14 9.95 9.69
N TRP A 228 8.26 10.74 8.62
CA TRP A 228 7.87 10.32 7.27
C TRP A 228 8.79 9.24 6.71
N GLY A 229 10.08 9.25 7.05
CA GLY A 229 11.00 8.16 6.71
C GLY A 229 10.51 6.81 7.25
N TYR A 230 10.17 6.73 8.54
CA TYR A 230 9.62 5.50 9.12
C TYR A 230 8.22 5.19 8.60
N ARG A 231 7.34 6.18 8.40
CA ARG A 231 5.99 5.94 7.89
C ARG A 231 5.98 5.41 6.44
N PHE A 232 6.82 5.96 5.57
CA PHE A 232 7.03 5.41 4.21
C PHE A 232 7.68 4.03 4.25
N LEU A 233 8.59 3.78 5.18
CA LEU A 233 9.14 2.43 5.38
C LEU A 233 8.04 1.45 5.83
N ALA A 234 7.08 1.88 6.64
CA ALA A 234 5.92 1.08 7.02
C ALA A 234 5.09 0.69 5.79
N TRP A 235 4.81 1.64 4.89
CA TRP A 235 4.11 1.35 3.64
C TRP A 235 4.94 0.44 2.71
N SER A 236 6.25 0.60 2.67
CA SER A 236 7.14 -0.32 1.94
C SER A 236 7.04 -1.75 2.47
N LEU A 237 7.07 -1.91 3.80
CA LEU A 237 6.93 -3.21 4.47
C LEU A 237 5.57 -3.85 4.19
N HIS A 238 4.50 -3.06 4.11
CA HIS A 238 3.18 -3.53 3.75
C HIS A 238 3.20 -4.28 2.41
N TYR A 239 3.61 -3.59 1.34
CA TYR A 239 3.62 -4.18 0.00
C TYR A 239 4.65 -5.31 -0.15
N ALA A 240 5.74 -5.26 0.63
CA ALA A 240 6.68 -6.38 0.70
C ALA A 240 6.06 -7.62 1.34
N GLN A 241 5.22 -7.45 2.37
CA GLN A 241 4.45 -8.55 2.96
C GLN A 241 3.41 -9.07 1.96
N ASP A 242 2.67 -8.21 1.27
CA ASP A 242 1.72 -8.63 0.23
C ASP A 242 2.36 -9.47 -0.88
N ALA A 243 3.55 -9.08 -1.34
CA ALA A 243 4.29 -9.83 -2.36
C ALA A 243 4.69 -11.25 -1.92
N THR A 244 4.56 -11.57 -0.63
CA THR A 244 4.80 -12.90 -0.09
C THR A 244 3.51 -13.65 0.27
N GLN A 245 2.37 -12.97 0.21
CA GLN A 245 1.06 -13.48 0.64
C GLN A 245 0.43 -14.32 -0.48
N PRO A 246 0.02 -15.59 -0.20
CA PRO A 246 -0.49 -16.47 -1.25
C PRO A 246 -1.72 -15.96 -2.00
N TRP A 247 -2.62 -15.19 -1.37
CA TRP A 247 -3.79 -14.64 -2.04
C TRP A 247 -3.44 -13.48 -2.99
N HIS A 248 -2.43 -12.67 -2.64
CA HIS A 248 -1.88 -11.60 -3.47
C HIS A 248 -0.97 -12.11 -4.59
N THR A 249 -0.52 -13.37 -4.53
CA THR A 249 0.45 -13.96 -5.47
C THR A 249 -0.07 -15.10 -6.35
N THR A 250 -1.34 -15.50 -6.20
CA THR A 250 -1.93 -16.61 -6.96
C THR A 250 -2.72 -16.14 -8.20
N LEU A 251 -2.40 -16.74 -9.36
CA LEU A 251 -2.92 -16.40 -10.70
C LEU A 251 -4.40 -16.78 -10.92
N VAL A 252 -4.91 -17.76 -10.16
CA VAL A 252 -6.29 -18.22 -10.25
C VAL A 252 -6.92 -18.07 -8.87
N PRO A 253 -7.75 -17.05 -8.65
CA PRO A 253 -8.57 -17.07 -7.47
C PRO A 253 -9.54 -18.26 -7.71
N GLY A 254 -9.50 -19.27 -6.84
CA GLY A 254 -10.28 -20.51 -7.03
C GLY A 254 -11.75 -20.19 -7.35
N LEU A 255 -12.52 -21.13 -7.92
CA LEU A 255 -13.93 -20.94 -8.33
C LEU A 255 -14.83 -20.16 -7.34
N SER A 256 -14.46 -20.12 -6.06
CA SER A 256 -14.93 -19.22 -5.00
C SER A 256 -14.96 -17.72 -5.35
N PHE A 257 -13.97 -17.17 -6.06
CA PHE A 257 -13.90 -15.74 -6.41
C PHE A 257 -14.91 -15.34 -7.49
N LEU A 258 -15.13 -16.22 -8.49
CA LEU A 258 -16.22 -16.06 -9.47
C LEU A 258 -17.62 -16.12 -8.81
N ARG A 259 -17.73 -16.73 -7.61
CA ARG A 259 -18.98 -16.72 -6.82
C ARG A 259 -19.14 -15.44 -6.00
N LEU A 260 -18.07 -14.90 -5.44
CA LEU A 260 -18.07 -13.63 -4.69
C LEU A 260 -18.35 -12.43 -5.59
N SER A 261 -17.74 -12.36 -6.78
CA SER A 261 -18.01 -11.28 -7.74
C SER A 261 -19.47 -11.29 -8.22
N ARG A 262 -20.06 -12.47 -8.48
CA ARG A 262 -21.49 -12.60 -8.81
C ARG A 262 -22.43 -12.28 -7.65
N ALA A 263 -22.06 -12.56 -6.40
CA ALA A 263 -22.88 -12.26 -5.23
C ALA A 263 -22.85 -10.77 -4.86
N ALA A 264 -21.72 -10.09 -5.08
CA ALA A 264 -21.60 -8.64 -4.89
C ALA A 264 -22.36 -7.84 -5.96
N ILE A 265 -22.31 -8.29 -7.23
CA ILE A 265 -23.01 -7.65 -8.36
C ILE A 265 -24.54 -7.75 -8.22
N ARG A 266 -25.07 -8.82 -7.60
CA ARG A 266 -26.53 -8.98 -7.39
C ARG A 266 -27.10 -8.20 -6.21
N LYS A 267 -26.27 -7.60 -5.34
CA LYS A 267 -26.74 -6.79 -4.20
C LYS A 267 -26.81 -5.29 -4.51
N GLN A 268 -26.46 -4.87 -5.73
CA GLN A 268 -26.47 -3.47 -6.17
C GLN A 268 -27.40 -3.18 -7.35
N VAL A 269 -28.33 -4.10 -7.67
CA VAL A 269 -29.45 -3.86 -8.59
C VAL A 269 -30.76 -4.07 -7.84
#